data_AF-A0A7C4HM59-F1
#
_entry.id   AF-A0A7C4HM59-F1
#
_cell.length_a   1.000
_cell.length_b   1.000
_cell.length_c   1.000
_cell.angle_alpha   90.00
_cell.angle_beta   90.00
_cell.angle_gamma   90.00
#
_symmetry.space_group_name_H-M   'P 1'
#
loop_
_entity.id
_entity.type
_entity.pdbx_description
1 polymer ?
#
loop_
_entity_poly.entity_id
_entity_poly.type
_entity_poly.pdbx_seq_one_letter_code
_entity_poly.pdbx_strand_id
1 'polypeptide(L)'
;MKKVHRLLSALLCAGLLAFTWGCADLQGEEGPPGPRGDLGPPGVPCNNGCVDVDSIRNGAVNTDKILDGTIITPDLAALSVTTAVLDDGAVTSTKIFDGTITTDDIGDGAVTGLDIRDETVTSNDILNNTISSDDLGLNSVTIGAMADNAVDTDVIV
;
A
#
# COMPACT_ATOMS: atom_id res chain seq x y z
N MET A 1 -71.33 14.38 -18.04
CA MET A 1 -70.78 13.45 -19.06
C MET A 1 -69.44 12.79 -18.66
N LYS A 2 -68.57 13.42 -17.85
CA LYS A 2 -67.28 12.82 -17.39
C LYS A 2 -67.40 11.65 -16.37
N LYS A 3 -68.52 11.51 -15.65
CA LYS A 3 -68.76 10.39 -14.71
C LYS A 3 -69.10 9.06 -15.42
N VAL A 4 -69.79 9.11 -16.56
CA VAL A 4 -70.15 7.91 -17.34
C VAL A 4 -68.93 7.35 -18.09
N HIS A 5 -68.00 8.22 -18.50
CA HIS A 5 -66.74 7.80 -19.14
C HIS A 5 -65.76 7.10 -18.16
N ARG A 6 -65.79 7.47 -16.87
CA ARG A 6 -64.97 6.82 -15.82
C ARG A 6 -65.47 5.43 -15.44
N LEU A 7 -66.78 5.18 -15.48
CA LEU A 7 -67.35 3.86 -15.23
C LEU A 7 -67.18 2.90 -16.42
N LEU A 8 -67.22 3.41 -17.65
CA LEU A 8 -67.03 2.60 -18.86
C LEU A 8 -65.57 2.13 -19.03
N SER A 9 -64.59 2.93 -18.57
CA SER A 9 -63.17 2.58 -18.61
C SER A 9 -62.74 1.59 -17.52
N ALA A 10 -63.46 1.55 -16.39
CA ALA A 10 -63.21 0.59 -15.30
C ALA A 10 -63.77 -0.81 -15.62
N LEU A 11 -64.89 -0.88 -16.36
CA LEU A 11 -65.48 -2.17 -16.76
C LEU A 11 -64.67 -2.89 -17.85
N LEU A 12 -63.96 -2.15 -18.71
CA LEU A 12 -63.13 -2.74 -19.77
C LEU A 12 -61.89 -3.47 -19.23
N CYS A 13 -61.45 -3.14 -18.01
CA CYS A 13 -60.25 -3.71 -17.40
C CYS A 13 -60.50 -5.05 -16.66
N ALA A 14 -61.76 -5.42 -16.43
CA ALA A 14 -62.14 -6.63 -15.68
C ALA A 14 -62.57 -7.82 -16.56
N GLY A 15 -62.66 -7.63 -17.89
CA GLY A 15 -63.49 -8.50 -18.74
C GLY A 15 -62.79 -9.52 -19.63
N LEU A 16 -61.50 -9.39 -19.98
CA LEU A 16 -60.94 -10.32 -20.97
C LEU A 16 -59.43 -10.50 -20.82
N LEU A 17 -59.09 -11.74 -20.45
CA LEU A 17 -57.87 -12.47 -20.76
C LEU A 17 -56.56 -11.68 -20.61
N ALA A 18 -55.85 -12.04 -19.54
CA ALA A 18 -54.41 -11.90 -19.42
C ALA A 18 -53.69 -12.06 -20.77
N PHE A 19 -53.17 -10.95 -21.30
CA PHE A 19 -51.90 -10.94 -22.03
C PHE A 19 -51.38 -9.50 -22.08
N THR A 20 -50.40 -9.27 -21.20
CA THR A 20 -49.24 -8.39 -21.38
C THR A 20 -49.51 -6.97 -21.92
N TRP A 21 -49.50 -6.00 -21.02
CA TRP A 21 -48.65 -4.79 -21.02
C TRP A 21 -49.38 -3.67 -20.27
N GLY A 22 -48.77 -3.24 -19.16
CA GLY A 22 -48.92 -1.87 -18.64
C GLY A 22 -50.26 -1.52 -18.00
N CYS A 23 -50.62 -2.19 -16.90
CA CYS A 23 -51.42 -1.50 -15.89
C CYS A 23 -50.46 -0.50 -15.19
N ALA A 24 -50.75 0.79 -15.33
CA ALA A 24 -49.98 1.85 -14.71
C ALA A 24 -50.14 1.80 -13.19
N ASP A 25 -49.19 1.17 -12.51
CA ASP A 25 -48.81 1.50 -11.14
C ASP A 25 -47.47 2.24 -11.18
N LEU A 26 -47.33 3.27 -10.34
CA LEU A 26 -46.08 3.99 -10.00
C LEU A 26 -45.69 5.23 -10.84
N GLN A 27 -46.58 6.19 -11.08
CA GLN A 27 -46.13 7.57 -11.27
C GLN A 27 -45.95 8.25 -9.91
N GLY A 28 -44.87 7.89 -9.22
CA GLY A 28 -44.15 8.87 -8.42
C GLY A 28 -43.53 9.84 -9.42
N GLU A 29 -44.15 11.00 -9.62
CA GLU A 29 -43.56 12.07 -10.40
C GLU A 29 -42.38 12.61 -9.59
N GLU A 30 -41.21 12.01 -9.81
CA GLU A 30 -39.96 12.47 -9.23
C GLU A 30 -39.76 13.94 -9.64
N GLY A 31 -39.57 14.79 -8.63
CA GLY A 31 -39.28 16.21 -8.85
C GLY A 31 -38.02 16.39 -9.70
N PRO A 32 -37.80 17.61 -10.25
CA PRO A 32 -36.64 17.87 -11.08
C PRO A 32 -35.36 17.50 -10.31
N PRO A 33 -34.41 16.80 -10.94
CA PRO A 33 -33.14 16.44 -10.31
C PRO A 33 -32.51 17.66 -9.65
N GLY A 34 -32.25 17.54 -8.35
CA GLY A 34 -31.50 18.55 -7.61
C GLY A 34 -30.07 18.64 -8.16
N PRO A 35 -29.31 19.68 -7.78
CA PRO A 35 -27.91 19.79 -8.18
C PRO A 35 -27.09 18.64 -7.56
N ARG A 36 -26.91 17.58 -8.37
CA ARG A 36 -25.91 16.50 -8.37
C ARG A 36 -25.45 15.98 -6.98
N GLY A 37 -25.88 14.76 -6.64
CA GLY A 37 -25.29 13.93 -5.59
C GLY A 37 -25.74 12.46 -5.51
N ASP A 38 -26.63 12.00 -6.40
CA ASP A 38 -27.32 10.71 -6.28
C ASP A 38 -27.43 9.97 -7.63
N LEU A 39 -26.32 9.43 -8.14
CA LEU A 39 -26.36 8.48 -9.25
C LEU A 39 -25.91 7.09 -8.81
N GLY A 40 -26.62 6.53 -7.84
CA GLY A 40 -26.80 5.07 -7.76
C GLY A 40 -27.85 4.62 -8.80
N PRO A 41 -27.89 3.32 -9.18
CA PRO A 41 -28.97 2.81 -10.02
C PRO A 41 -30.35 3.11 -9.38
N PRO A 42 -31.41 3.42 -10.17
CA PRO A 42 -32.69 3.84 -9.62
C PRO A 42 -33.34 2.73 -8.77
N GLY A 43 -33.65 3.03 -7.51
CA GLY A 43 -34.63 2.24 -6.74
C GLY A 43 -34.24 1.68 -5.37
N VAL A 44 -33.06 1.95 -4.81
CA VAL A 44 -32.78 1.67 -3.39
C VAL A 44 -32.49 2.98 -2.63
N PRO A 45 -33.42 3.47 -1.79
CA PRO A 45 -33.12 4.55 -0.88
C PRO A 45 -31.99 4.08 0.03
N CYS A 46 -30.94 4.88 0.14
CA CYS A 46 -29.81 4.63 1.03
C CYS A 46 -30.22 4.77 2.50
N ASN A 47 -30.91 3.75 2.98
CA ASN A 47 -31.36 3.54 4.33
C ASN A 47 -30.14 3.16 5.19
N ASN A 48 -29.49 4.19 5.73
CA ASN A 48 -28.37 4.13 6.67
C ASN A 48 -27.05 3.63 6.05
N GLY A 49 -26.20 4.57 5.60
CA GLY A 49 -24.76 4.33 5.46
C GLY A 49 -24.21 4.20 4.05
N CYS A 50 -24.95 4.56 3.00
CA CYS A 50 -24.33 4.71 1.69
C CYS A 50 -23.44 5.95 1.69
N VAL A 51 -22.13 5.75 1.77
CA VAL A 51 -21.14 6.77 1.45
C VAL A 51 -20.55 6.38 0.10
N ASP A 52 -20.96 7.08 -0.95
CA ASP A 52 -20.37 6.92 -2.28
C ASP A 52 -19.14 7.84 -2.44
N VAL A 53 -18.32 7.63 -3.46
CA VAL A 53 -17.10 8.41 -3.73
C VAL A 53 -17.36 9.92 -3.81
N ASP A 54 -18.55 10.32 -4.25
CA ASP A 54 -18.98 11.73 -4.33
C ASP A 54 -19.49 12.30 -2.98
N SER A 55 -19.78 11.43 -1.99
CA SER A 55 -20.28 11.83 -0.67
C SER A 55 -19.18 12.38 0.24
N ILE A 56 -17.90 12.10 -0.06
CA ILE A 56 -16.74 12.57 0.69
C ILE A 56 -16.02 13.64 -0.12
N ARG A 57 -15.99 14.87 0.38
CA ARG A 57 -15.21 15.95 -0.26
C ARG A 57 -13.72 15.69 -0.14
N ASN A 58 -12.92 16.15 -1.10
CA ASN A 58 -11.45 16.09 -1.03
C ASN A 58 -10.94 16.69 0.29
N GLY A 59 -10.15 15.91 1.02
CA GLY A 59 -9.59 16.29 2.33
C GLY A 59 -10.57 16.29 3.50
N ALA A 60 -11.82 15.81 3.32
CA ALA A 60 -12.80 15.74 4.41
C ALA A 60 -12.40 14.75 5.52
N VAL A 61 -11.66 13.69 5.17
CA VAL A 61 -11.05 12.76 6.13
C VAL A 61 -9.61 13.21 6.34
N ASN A 62 -9.36 13.88 7.47
CA ASN A 62 -8.02 14.24 7.92
C ASN A 62 -7.57 13.32 9.07
N THR A 63 -6.34 13.49 9.54
CA THR A 63 -5.76 12.69 10.63
C THR A 63 -6.65 12.69 11.88
N ASP A 64 -7.27 13.81 12.24
CA ASP A 64 -8.14 13.92 13.42
C ASP A 64 -9.46 13.13 13.31
N LYS A 65 -9.83 12.69 12.10
CA LYS A 65 -11.01 11.85 11.85
C LYS A 65 -10.69 10.36 11.84
N ILE A 66 -9.42 9.99 11.85
CA ILE A 66 -8.96 8.60 11.91
C ILE A 66 -8.47 8.35 13.33
N LEU A 67 -9.07 7.37 14.00
CA LEU A 67 -8.62 7.00 15.33
C LEU A 67 -7.28 6.25 15.23
N ASP A 68 -6.36 6.56 16.13
CA ASP A 68 -5.04 5.92 16.16
C ASP A 68 -5.15 4.40 16.29
N GLY A 69 -4.39 3.70 15.43
CA GLY A 69 -4.31 2.23 15.43
C GLY A 69 -5.48 1.52 14.77
N THR A 70 -6.46 2.22 14.19
CA THR A 70 -7.58 1.55 13.49
C THR A 70 -7.26 1.14 12.06
N ILE A 71 -6.27 1.77 11.42
CA ILE A 71 -5.79 1.36 10.09
C ILE A 71 -4.82 0.20 10.26
N ILE A 72 -5.27 -1.00 9.89
CA ILE A 72 -4.49 -2.23 9.96
C ILE A 72 -4.06 -2.69 8.56
N THR A 73 -3.15 -3.66 8.49
CA THR A 73 -2.59 -4.17 7.22
C THR A 73 -3.65 -4.56 6.18
N PRO A 74 -4.77 -5.22 6.56
CA PRO A 74 -5.87 -5.51 5.62
C PRO A 74 -6.57 -4.30 5.00
N ASP A 75 -6.51 -3.12 5.64
CA ASP A 75 -7.11 -1.89 5.13
C ASP A 75 -6.23 -1.22 4.04
N LEU A 76 -4.96 -1.60 3.97
CA LEU A 76 -3.99 -1.10 3.01
C LEU A 76 -3.90 -2.04 1.81
N ALA A 77 -4.25 -1.53 0.62
CA ALA A 77 -4.04 -2.28 -0.60
C ALA A 77 -2.55 -2.59 -0.81
N ALA A 78 -2.25 -3.71 -1.47
CA ALA A 78 -0.88 -4.06 -1.82
C ALA A 78 -0.21 -2.92 -2.61
N LEU A 79 1.02 -2.58 -2.25
CA LEU A 79 1.81 -1.49 -2.86
C LEU A 79 1.21 -0.08 -2.70
N SER A 80 0.21 0.11 -1.84
CA SER A 80 -0.37 1.44 -1.57
C SER A 80 0.61 2.38 -0.85
N VAL A 81 1.47 1.82 0.02
CA VAL A 81 2.54 2.56 0.70
C VAL A 81 3.78 2.54 -0.20
N THR A 82 3.96 3.62 -0.96
CA THR A 82 5.13 3.84 -1.81
C THR A 82 6.19 4.68 -1.09
N THR A 83 7.39 4.74 -1.64
CA THR A 83 8.46 5.60 -1.10
C THR A 83 8.09 7.08 -1.09
N ALA A 84 7.19 7.53 -1.99
CA ALA A 84 6.75 8.92 -2.05
C ALA A 84 5.82 9.33 -0.89
N VAL A 85 5.23 8.37 -0.17
CA VAL A 85 4.39 8.64 1.01
C VAL A 85 5.13 8.41 2.34
N LEU A 86 6.38 7.93 2.29
CA LEU A 86 7.23 7.77 3.47
C LEU A 86 8.14 8.98 3.58
N ASP A 87 7.94 9.78 4.63
CA ASP A 87 8.86 10.87 4.95
C ASP A 87 10.25 10.35 5.34
N ASP A 88 11.27 11.19 5.17
CA ASP A 88 12.63 10.89 5.61
C ASP A 88 12.66 10.54 7.11
N GLY A 89 13.23 9.39 7.45
CA GLY A 89 13.27 8.89 8.82
C GLY A 89 11.97 8.24 9.32
N ALA A 90 10.94 8.09 8.47
CA ALA A 90 9.72 7.37 8.84
C ALA A 90 10.00 5.92 9.25
N VAL A 91 10.99 5.27 8.64
CA VAL A 91 11.47 3.93 9.02
C VAL A 91 12.76 4.09 9.85
N THR A 92 12.62 3.98 11.16
CA THR A 92 13.76 4.00 12.10
C THR A 92 14.25 2.58 12.35
N SER A 93 15.49 2.41 12.84
CA SER A 93 16.05 1.08 13.15
C SER A 93 15.15 0.29 14.12
N THR A 94 14.48 0.96 15.06
CA THR A 94 13.55 0.34 16.01
C THR A 94 12.27 -0.21 15.37
N LYS A 95 11.95 0.18 14.13
CA LYS A 95 10.79 -0.32 13.37
C LYS A 95 11.15 -1.50 12.47
N ILE A 96 12.44 -1.77 12.28
CA ILE A 96 12.93 -2.91 11.51
C ILE A 96 13.14 -4.06 12.50
N PHE A 97 12.58 -5.23 12.19
CA PHE A 97 12.79 -6.41 13.03
C PHE A 97 14.20 -6.98 12.79
N ASP A 98 14.85 -7.41 13.87
CA ASP A 98 16.22 -7.90 13.79
C ASP A 98 16.32 -9.12 12.85
N GLY A 99 17.30 -9.08 11.94
CA GLY A 99 17.55 -10.15 10.98
C GLY A 99 16.62 -10.18 9.77
N THR A 100 15.74 -9.18 9.56
CA THR A 100 14.93 -9.11 8.32
C THR A 100 15.68 -8.53 7.13
N ILE A 101 16.75 -7.77 7.36
CA ILE A 101 17.60 -7.24 6.29
C ILE A 101 18.58 -8.33 5.89
N THR A 102 18.38 -8.88 4.70
CA THR A 102 19.24 -9.89 4.10
C THR A 102 20.29 -9.22 3.21
N THR A 103 21.26 -9.99 2.72
CA THR A 103 22.28 -9.47 1.79
C THR A 103 21.67 -8.94 0.50
N ASP A 104 20.55 -9.50 0.05
CA ASP A 104 19.89 -9.11 -1.19
C ASP A 104 19.17 -7.75 -1.08
N ASP A 105 18.89 -7.31 0.16
CA ASP A 105 18.29 -6.01 0.45
C ASP A 105 19.34 -4.87 0.45
N ILE A 106 20.63 -5.21 0.51
CA ILE A 106 21.75 -4.27 0.55
C ILE A 106 22.34 -4.16 -0.85
N GLY A 107 22.16 -2.99 -1.48
CA GLY A 107 22.73 -2.73 -2.81
C GLY A 107 24.25 -2.74 -2.81
N ASP A 108 24.84 -3.08 -3.96
CA ASP A 108 26.29 -3.07 -4.14
C ASP A 108 26.88 -1.69 -3.80
N GLY A 109 27.87 -1.68 -2.89
CA GLY A 109 28.52 -0.46 -2.43
C GLY A 109 27.70 0.38 -1.45
N ALA A 110 26.51 -0.09 -1.01
CA ALA A 110 25.70 0.61 -0.02
C ALA A 110 26.37 0.67 1.36
N VAL A 111 27.19 -0.32 1.70
CA VAL A 111 28.02 -0.33 2.91
C VAL A 111 29.43 0.11 2.54
N THR A 112 29.85 1.24 3.07
CA THR A 112 31.19 1.79 2.92
C THR A 112 32.00 1.58 4.19
N GLY A 113 33.31 1.85 4.12
CA GLY A 113 34.17 1.79 5.31
C GLY A 113 33.75 2.74 6.43
N LEU A 114 32.97 3.80 6.15
CA LEU A 114 32.45 4.73 7.16
C LEU A 114 31.26 4.15 7.94
N ASP A 115 30.56 3.16 7.35
CA ASP A 115 29.40 2.51 7.96
C ASP A 115 29.80 1.36 8.88
N ILE A 116 31.04 0.88 8.73
CA ILE A 116 31.63 -0.17 9.57
C ILE A 116 32.34 0.50 10.74
N ARG A 117 31.94 0.15 11.95
CA ARG A 117 32.60 0.65 13.15
C ARG A 117 34.04 0.12 13.22
N ASP A 118 34.96 0.98 13.65
CA ASP A 118 36.35 0.59 13.87
C ASP A 118 36.47 -0.66 14.76
N GLU A 119 37.46 -1.49 14.45
CA GLU A 119 37.81 -2.72 15.19
C GLU A 119 36.73 -3.81 15.22
N THR A 120 35.65 -3.71 14.43
CA THR A 120 34.61 -4.77 14.40
C THR A 120 34.88 -5.88 13.40
N VAL A 121 35.70 -5.64 12.37
CA VAL A 121 36.10 -6.69 11.42
C VAL A 121 37.27 -7.46 12.02
N THR A 122 37.00 -8.70 12.40
CA THR A 122 37.96 -9.62 12.99
C THR A 122 38.45 -10.64 11.97
N SER A 123 39.47 -11.42 12.30
CA SER A 123 39.95 -12.50 11.42
C SER A 123 38.89 -13.54 11.07
N ASN A 124 37.83 -13.70 11.89
CA ASN A 124 36.74 -14.63 11.60
C ASN A 124 35.79 -14.11 10.51
N ASP A 125 35.76 -12.79 10.30
CA ASP A 125 34.91 -12.14 9.30
C ASP A 125 35.57 -12.15 7.91
N ILE A 126 36.88 -12.40 7.87
CA ILE A 126 37.67 -12.48 6.64
C ILE A 126 37.85 -13.96 6.27
N LEU A 127 37.33 -14.35 5.12
CA LEU A 127 37.52 -15.70 4.61
C LEU A 127 39.00 -15.96 4.30
N ASN A 128 39.51 -17.15 4.65
CA ASN A 128 40.90 -17.51 4.39
C ASN A 128 41.25 -17.43 2.90
N ASN A 129 42.46 -16.96 2.61
CA ASN A 129 43.04 -16.86 1.26
C ASN A 129 42.30 -15.92 0.30
N THR A 130 41.51 -14.97 0.78
CA THR A 130 40.80 -14.01 -0.08
C THR A 130 41.52 -12.68 -0.25
N ILE A 131 42.36 -12.28 0.69
CA ILE A 131 43.14 -11.04 0.61
C ILE A 131 44.28 -11.24 -0.40
N SER A 132 44.19 -10.52 -1.52
CA SER A 132 45.19 -10.49 -2.58
C SER A 132 46.27 -9.45 -2.29
N SER A 133 47.38 -9.51 -3.03
CA SER A 133 48.43 -8.49 -2.97
C SER A 133 47.92 -7.10 -3.35
N ASP A 134 46.90 -7.02 -4.20
CA ASP A 134 46.31 -5.74 -4.64
C ASP A 134 45.48 -5.07 -3.53
N ASP A 135 44.98 -5.86 -2.56
CA ASP A 135 44.23 -5.35 -1.41
C ASP A 135 45.17 -4.78 -0.32
N LEU A 136 46.46 -5.14 -0.37
CA LEU A 136 47.47 -4.72 0.59
C LEU A 136 48.24 -3.51 0.06
N GLY A 137 47.96 -2.34 0.63
CA GLY A 137 48.72 -1.12 0.33
C GLY A 137 50.20 -1.23 0.75
N LEU A 138 51.07 -0.42 0.13
CA LEU A 138 52.48 -0.32 0.52
C LEU A 138 52.61 0.02 2.01
N ASN A 139 53.45 -0.71 2.73
CA ASN A 139 53.68 -0.59 4.18
C ASN A 139 52.46 -0.86 5.07
N SER A 140 51.36 -1.42 4.53
CA SER A 140 50.19 -1.81 5.34
C SER A 140 50.53 -2.89 6.38
N VAL A 141 51.37 -3.85 5.99
CA VAL A 141 51.95 -4.85 6.89
C VAL A 141 53.34 -4.37 7.29
N THR A 142 53.49 -3.98 8.55
CA THR A 142 54.79 -3.57 9.11
C THR A 142 55.48 -4.74 9.79
N ILE A 143 56.81 -4.65 9.94
CA ILE A 143 57.64 -5.70 10.56
C ILE A 143 57.15 -6.09 11.96
N GLY A 144 56.59 -5.14 12.72
CA GLY A 144 56.04 -5.41 14.05
C GLY A 144 54.72 -6.19 14.04
N ALA A 145 54.03 -6.23 12.90
CA ALA A 145 52.82 -7.04 12.71
C ALA A 145 53.14 -8.47 12.25
N MET A 146 54.40 -8.76 11.91
CA MET A 146 54.85 -10.07 11.46
C MET A 146 55.44 -10.85 12.64
N ALA A 147 54.88 -12.02 12.94
CA ALA A 147 55.45 -12.92 13.95
C ALA A 147 56.66 -13.70 13.41
N ASP A 148 57.45 -14.31 14.30
CA ASP A 148 58.51 -15.24 13.91
C ASP A 148 57.94 -16.38 13.06
N ASN A 149 58.54 -16.61 11.88
CA ASN A 149 58.07 -17.57 10.86
C ASN A 149 56.70 -17.23 10.24
N ALA A 150 56.22 -15.99 10.31
CA ALA A 150 54.97 -15.58 9.65
C ALA A 150 55.02 -15.64 8.11
N VAL A 151 56.23 -15.62 7.53
CA VAL A 151 56.43 -15.76 6.09
C VAL A 151 57.09 -17.09 5.80
N ASP A 152 56.44 -17.88 4.95
CA ASP A 152 57.02 -19.10 4.41
C ASP A 152 58.09 -18.74 3.36
N THR A 153 59.30 -19.26 3.56
CA THR A 153 60.44 -19.01 2.68
C THR A 153 60.27 -19.64 1.29
N ASP A 154 59.36 -20.61 1.13
CA ASP A 154 59.06 -21.23 -0.16
C ASP A 154 58.39 -20.23 -1.15
N VAL A 155 57.87 -19.11 -0.64
CA VAL A 155 57.16 -18.08 -1.43
C VAL A 155 58.04 -16.86 -1.73
N ILE A 156 59.25 -16.80 -1.15
CA ILE A 156 60.22 -15.72 -1.38
C ILE A 156 61.24 -16.19 -2.43
N VAL A 157 61.08 -15.73 -3.68
CA VAL A 157 62.01 -16.03 -4.80
C VAL A 157 62.83 -14.80 -5.17
#